data_AF-A0A2D5YNS3-F1
#
_entry.id   AF-A0A2D5YNS3-F1
#
_cell.length_a   1.000
_cell.length_b   1.000
_cell.length_c   1.000
_cell.angle_alpha   90.00
_cell.angle_beta   90.00
_cell.angle_gamma   90.00
#
_symmetry.space_group_name_H-M   'P 1'
#
loop_
_entity.id
_entity.type
_entity.pdbx_description
1 polymer ?
#
loop_
_entity_poly.entity_id
_entity_poly.type
_entity_poly.pdbx_seq_one_letter_code
_entity_poly.pdbx_strand_id
1 'polypeptide(L)'
;MKKLIYITMMLLLVNASTTFAKGKGKGKHRIEKMKQELGLSDEQFLKLKEFRKANKNKRGGRGEMKALREEMKNAFISNQPDSKLKEIHQKIVSKMSEKGEMRFNKMIFMKNLLNDEQRQKFMEMREKRKGHRKGHRRGPHSEDE
;
A
#
# COMPACT_ATOMS: atom_id res chain seq x y z
N MET A 1 -41.93 -40.91 32.53
CA MET A 1 -40.79 -41.70 33.02
C MET A 1 -39.89 -42.07 31.85
N LYS A 2 -38.56 -42.07 32.08
CA LYS A 2 -37.44 -42.42 31.17
C LYS A 2 -37.01 -41.26 30.26
N LYS A 3 -36.18 -40.34 30.78
CA LYS A 3 -34.70 -40.29 30.64
C LYS A 3 -34.33 -39.86 29.21
N LEU A 4 -33.94 -38.60 28.97
CA LEU A 4 -32.58 -38.07 29.09
C LEU A 4 -31.53 -38.97 28.39
N ILE A 5 -30.61 -38.32 27.68
CA ILE A 5 -29.37 -38.82 27.06
C ILE A 5 -29.50 -39.06 25.55
N TYR A 6 -29.39 -37.97 24.76
CA TYR A 6 -28.50 -37.87 23.60
C TYR A 6 -28.17 -36.38 23.39
N ILE A 7 -27.70 -35.75 24.47
CA ILE A 7 -26.85 -34.55 24.43
C ILE A 7 -25.44 -35.06 24.69
N THR A 8 -24.74 -35.52 23.65
CA THR A 8 -23.28 -35.71 23.59
C THR A 8 -22.91 -36.29 22.22
N MET A 9 -21.79 -35.83 21.65
CA MET A 9 -21.33 -36.04 20.26
C MET A 9 -22.17 -35.27 19.23
N MET A 10 -21.77 -34.06 18.85
CA MET A 10 -20.58 -33.88 18.02
C MET A 10 -20.07 -32.45 18.14
N LEU A 11 -19.36 -32.19 19.24
CA LEU A 11 -18.52 -31.02 19.40
C LEU A 11 -17.16 -31.36 18.79
N LEU A 12 -17.02 -31.27 17.46
CA LEU A 12 -15.72 -31.30 16.80
C LEU A 12 -15.36 -29.90 16.33
N LEU A 13 -14.63 -29.25 17.22
CA LEU A 13 -13.84 -28.05 17.04
C LEU A 13 -13.00 -28.13 15.76
N VAL A 14 -13.33 -27.30 14.77
CA VAL A 14 -12.32 -26.74 13.87
C VAL A 14 -12.50 -25.22 13.85
N ASN A 15 -12.23 -24.59 14.98
CA ASN A 15 -11.75 -23.20 14.94
C ASN A 15 -10.34 -23.25 14.37
N ALA A 16 -10.23 -23.32 13.05
CA ALA A 16 -9.01 -22.93 12.35
C ALA A 16 -8.82 -21.43 12.59
N SER A 17 -8.31 -21.10 13.77
CA SER A 17 -7.69 -19.82 14.04
C SER A 17 -6.54 -19.74 13.05
N THR A 18 -6.78 -19.10 11.91
CA THR A 18 -5.70 -18.67 11.04
C THR A 18 -4.87 -17.73 11.90
N THR A 19 -3.82 -18.26 12.50
CA THR A 19 -2.77 -17.48 13.12
C THR A 19 -2.14 -16.73 11.96
N PHE A 20 -2.66 -15.55 11.67
CA PHE A 20 -1.98 -14.58 10.84
C PHE A 20 -0.67 -14.28 11.55
N ALA A 21 0.38 -14.99 11.16
CA ALA A 21 1.73 -14.74 11.60
C ALA A 21 1.97 -13.24 11.42
N LYS A 22 2.09 -12.53 12.54
CA LYS A 22 2.34 -11.09 12.61
C LYS A 22 3.73 -10.85 12.05
N GLY A 23 3.85 -10.83 10.73
CA GLY A 23 5.11 -10.64 10.04
C GLY A 23 5.78 -9.39 10.61
N LYS A 24 6.99 -9.53 11.14
CA LYS A 24 7.82 -8.44 11.67
C LYS A 24 8.04 -7.38 10.58
N GLY A 25 7.10 -6.44 10.51
CA GLY A 25 7.30 -5.01 10.41
C GLY A 25 8.33 -4.44 9.43
N LYS A 26 8.31 -4.78 8.13
CA LYS A 26 8.98 -3.96 7.08
C LYS A 26 8.58 -2.46 7.14
N GLY A 27 7.51 -2.12 7.85
CA GLY A 27 7.09 -0.75 8.14
C GLY A 27 7.76 -0.09 9.34
N LYS A 28 8.15 -0.85 10.38
CA LYS A 28 8.81 -0.34 11.60
C LYS A 28 10.25 0.10 11.28
N HIS A 29 10.99 -0.74 10.56
CA HIS A 29 12.34 -0.38 10.13
C HIS A 29 12.37 0.89 9.26
N ARG A 30 11.35 1.10 8.40
CA ARG A 30 11.30 2.27 7.51
C ARG A 30 11.05 3.60 8.24
N ILE A 31 10.29 3.60 9.34
CA ILE A 31 10.05 4.83 10.09
C ILE A 31 11.25 5.20 10.96
N GLU A 32 11.91 4.19 11.55
CA GLU A 32 13.14 4.37 12.33
C GLU A 32 14.27 4.89 11.45
N LYS A 33 14.45 4.33 10.24
CA LYS A 33 15.39 4.86 9.26
C LYS A 33 15.10 6.32 8.91
N MET A 34 13.83 6.70 8.75
CA MET A 34 13.47 8.09 8.48
C MET A 34 13.73 9.03 9.67
N LYS A 35 13.59 8.55 10.91
CA LYS A 35 13.98 9.29 12.12
C LYS A 35 15.46 9.63 12.09
N GLN A 36 16.31 8.63 11.81
CA GLN A 36 17.76 8.80 11.73
C GLN A 36 18.17 9.68 10.55
N GLU A 37 17.64 9.40 9.35
CA GLU A 37 17.99 10.14 8.15
C GLU A 37 17.61 11.61 8.26
N LEU A 38 16.45 11.95 8.83
CA LEU A 38 16.01 13.34 8.97
C LEU A 38 16.39 13.99 10.32
N GLY A 39 17.04 13.26 11.23
CA GLY A 39 17.31 13.77 12.58
C GLY A 39 16.04 14.27 13.28
N LEU A 40 14.96 13.47 13.25
CA LEU A 40 13.68 13.89 13.85
C LEU A 40 13.79 13.90 15.38
N SER A 41 13.26 14.95 16.00
CA SER A 41 13.04 14.97 17.45
C SER A 41 12.04 13.88 17.86
N ASP A 42 12.00 13.57 19.16
CA ASP A 42 11.06 12.56 19.67
C ASP A 42 9.61 12.97 19.47
N GLU A 43 9.30 14.25 19.65
CA GLU A 43 7.97 14.80 19.37
C GLU A 43 7.59 14.69 17.88
N GLN A 44 8.50 15.07 16.99
CA GLN A 44 8.28 14.95 15.55
C GLN A 44 8.05 13.48 15.15
N PHE A 45 8.83 12.58 15.73
CA PHE A 45 8.73 11.15 15.49
C PHE A 45 7.42 10.55 16.01
N LEU A 46 6.92 11.01 17.16
CA LEU A 46 5.62 10.62 17.71
C LEU A 46 4.48 11.02 16.77
N LYS A 47 4.42 12.30 16.37
CA LYS A 47 3.41 12.83 15.43
C LYS A 47 3.41 12.07 14.11
N LEU A 48 4.60 11.74 13.60
CA LEU A 48 4.76 10.93 12.39
C LEU A 48 4.22 9.49 12.56
N LYS A 49 4.45 8.86 13.71
CA LYS A 49 3.91 7.52 14.01
C LYS A 49 2.39 7.53 14.04
N GLU A 50 1.80 8.52 14.69
CA GLU A 50 0.35 8.71 14.77
C GLU A 50 -0.26 8.92 13.40
N PHE A 51 0.29 9.86 12.62
CA PHE A 51 -0.13 10.10 11.24
C PHE A 51 -0.08 8.81 10.41
N ARG A 52 0.99 8.00 10.57
CA ARG A 52 1.12 6.73 9.85
C ARG A 52 0.09 5.69 10.31
N LYS A 53 -0.21 5.62 11.61
CA LYS A 53 -1.20 4.71 12.18
C LYS A 53 -2.59 5.06 11.67
N ALA A 54 -2.98 6.34 11.74
CA ALA A 54 -4.25 6.84 11.21
C ALA A 54 -4.42 6.59 9.70
N ASN A 55 -3.32 6.68 8.94
CA ASN A 55 -3.32 6.47 7.49
C ASN A 55 -2.85 5.06 7.07
N LYS A 56 -2.93 4.06 7.95
CA LYS A 56 -2.48 2.69 7.62
C LYS A 56 -3.44 2.02 6.64
N ASN A 57 -4.74 2.11 6.88
CA ASN A 57 -5.77 1.40 6.11
C ASN A 57 -6.01 2.05 4.74
N LYS A 58 -5.83 3.37 4.63
CA LYS A 58 -5.94 4.12 3.36
C LYS A 58 -4.86 3.77 2.32
N ARG A 59 -3.83 2.97 2.69
CA ARG A 59 -2.77 2.53 1.76
C ARG A 59 -3.14 1.27 0.95
N GLY A 60 -4.26 0.63 1.25
CA GLY A 60 -4.73 -0.60 0.61
C GLY A 60 -5.37 -0.31 -0.75
N GLY A 61 -4.58 -0.21 -1.81
CA GLY A 61 -5.11 -0.05 -3.17
C GLY A 61 -4.22 -0.65 -4.25
N ARG A 62 -3.26 -1.51 -3.84
CA ARG A 62 -2.36 -2.18 -4.80
C ARG A 62 -3.06 -3.37 -5.47
N GLY A 63 -3.87 -4.11 -4.71
CA GLY A 63 -4.70 -5.20 -5.23
C GLY A 63 -5.75 -4.69 -6.21
N GLU A 64 -6.54 -3.71 -5.80
CA GLU A 64 -7.59 -3.10 -6.64
C GLU A 64 -7.07 -2.53 -7.96
N MET A 65 -5.96 -1.76 -7.93
CA MET A 65 -5.37 -1.23 -9.17
C MET A 65 -4.81 -2.33 -10.07
N LYS A 66 -4.33 -3.45 -9.50
CA LYS A 66 -3.92 -4.61 -10.30
C LYS A 66 -5.16 -5.25 -10.94
N ALA A 67 -6.21 -5.49 -10.15
CA ALA A 67 -7.46 -6.07 -10.64
C ALA A 67 -8.09 -5.24 -11.77
N LEU A 68 -8.19 -3.91 -11.63
CA LEU A 68 -8.71 -3.02 -12.67
C LEU A 68 -7.88 -3.06 -13.96
N ARG A 69 -6.56 -3.28 -13.86
CA ARG A 69 -5.70 -3.41 -15.05
C ARG A 69 -5.88 -4.75 -15.75
N GLU A 70 -6.04 -5.83 -14.99
CA GLU A 70 -6.39 -7.13 -15.56
C GLU A 70 -7.81 -7.10 -16.16
N GLU A 71 -8.77 -6.44 -15.51
CA GLU A 71 -10.12 -6.23 -16.05
C GLU A 71 -10.07 -5.48 -17.38
N MET A 72 -9.29 -4.39 -17.46
CA MET A 72 -9.07 -3.65 -18.71
C MET A 72 -8.46 -4.55 -19.79
N LYS A 73 -7.42 -5.30 -19.45
CA LYS A 73 -6.75 -6.22 -20.38
C LYS A 73 -7.72 -7.27 -20.91
N ASN A 74 -8.51 -7.88 -20.04
CA ASN A 74 -9.48 -8.90 -20.41
C ASN A 74 -10.61 -8.31 -21.27
N ALA A 75 -11.15 -7.14 -20.89
CA ALA A 75 -12.16 -6.46 -21.68
C ALA A 75 -11.68 -6.14 -23.11
N PHE A 76 -10.41 -5.74 -23.24
CA PHE A 76 -9.79 -5.51 -24.55
C PHE A 76 -9.64 -6.80 -25.36
N ILE A 77 -9.08 -7.86 -24.78
CA ILE A 77 -8.88 -9.16 -25.48
C ILE A 77 -10.22 -9.79 -25.89
N SER A 78 -11.25 -9.66 -25.05
CA SER A 78 -12.58 -10.23 -25.30
C SER A 78 -13.47 -9.32 -26.16
N ASN A 79 -12.92 -8.29 -26.80
CA ASN A 79 -13.64 -7.35 -27.67
C ASN A 79 -14.92 -6.79 -27.02
N GLN A 80 -14.83 -6.44 -25.73
CA GLN A 80 -15.93 -5.80 -25.02
C GLN A 80 -16.19 -4.40 -25.60
N PRO A 81 -17.42 -3.88 -25.49
CA PRO A 81 -17.75 -2.57 -26.03
C PRO A 81 -16.93 -1.46 -25.39
N ASP A 82 -16.65 -0.40 -26.16
CA ASP A 82 -15.88 0.78 -25.71
C ASP A 82 -16.42 1.41 -24.42
N SER A 83 -17.74 1.34 -24.19
CA SER A 83 -18.37 1.81 -22.96
C SER A 83 -17.79 1.11 -21.72
N LYS A 84 -17.50 -0.20 -21.81
CA LYS A 84 -16.90 -0.98 -20.73
C LYS A 84 -15.44 -0.57 -20.49
N LEU A 85 -14.67 -0.36 -21.55
CA LEU A 85 -13.29 0.13 -21.44
C LEU A 85 -13.25 1.53 -20.79
N LYS A 86 -14.14 2.44 -21.20
CA LYS A 86 -14.27 3.77 -20.60
C LYS A 86 -14.64 3.71 -19.11
N GLU A 87 -15.56 2.82 -18.73
CA GLU A 87 -15.93 2.61 -17.32
C GLU A 87 -14.72 2.18 -16.48
N ILE A 88 -13.97 1.17 -16.94
CA ILE A 88 -12.77 0.69 -16.22
C ILE A 88 -11.71 1.78 -16.17
N HIS A 89 -11.53 2.55 -17.25
CA HIS A 89 -10.61 3.68 -17.29
C HIS A 89 -10.97 4.75 -16.25
N GLN A 90 -12.24 5.13 -16.14
CA GLN A 90 -12.70 6.09 -15.14
C GLN A 90 -12.43 5.61 -13.71
N LYS A 91 -12.64 4.31 -13.41
CA LYS A 91 -12.27 3.72 -12.12
C LYS A 91 -10.77 3.83 -11.86
N ILE A 92 -9.93 3.56 -12.87
CA ILE A 92 -8.48 3.70 -12.77
C ILE A 92 -8.09 5.15 -12.49
N VAL A 93 -8.63 6.12 -13.25
CA VAL A 93 -8.36 7.55 -13.07
C VAL A 93 -8.75 8.02 -11.68
N SER A 94 -9.95 7.68 -11.22
CA SER A 94 -10.42 8.00 -9.87
C SER A 94 -9.46 7.46 -8.79
N LYS A 95 -9.09 6.18 -8.88
CA LYS A 95 -8.11 5.57 -7.96
C LYS A 95 -6.71 6.15 -8.06
N MET A 96 -6.30 6.66 -9.22
CA MET A 96 -5.04 7.39 -9.36
C MET A 96 -5.11 8.77 -8.69
N SER A 97 -6.23 9.47 -8.85
CA SER A 97 -6.49 10.76 -8.20
C SER A 97 -6.46 10.65 -6.68
N GLU A 98 -7.21 9.70 -6.10
CA GLU A 98 -7.20 9.41 -4.65
C GLU A 98 -5.75 9.17 -4.14
N LYS A 99 -4.95 8.42 -4.89
CA LYS A 99 -3.54 8.16 -4.56
C LYS A 99 -2.65 9.38 -4.73
N GLY A 100 -2.98 10.29 -5.64
CA GLY A 100 -2.31 11.57 -5.81
C GLY A 100 -2.55 12.46 -4.60
N GLU A 101 -3.82 12.62 -4.24
CA GLU A 101 -4.27 13.42 -3.10
C GLU A 101 -3.66 12.91 -1.78
N MET A 102 -3.70 11.59 -1.53
CA MET A 102 -3.04 11.02 -0.34
C MET A 102 -1.54 11.31 -0.27
N ARG A 103 -0.85 11.33 -1.42
CA ARG A 103 0.58 11.66 -1.49
C ARG A 103 0.81 13.14 -1.24
N PHE A 104 -0.07 13.99 -1.75
CA PHE A 104 -0.05 15.43 -1.53
C PHE A 104 -0.32 15.79 -0.06
N ASN A 105 -1.37 15.24 0.55
CA ASN A 105 -1.68 15.45 1.96
C ASN A 105 -0.55 14.98 2.89
N LYS A 106 0.11 13.87 2.55
CA LYS A 106 1.34 13.47 3.26
C LYS A 106 2.45 14.51 3.10
N MET A 107 2.61 15.12 1.94
CA MET A 107 3.64 16.12 1.70
C MET A 107 3.38 17.38 2.53
N ILE A 108 2.14 17.86 2.59
CA ILE A 108 1.73 18.96 3.48
C ILE A 108 2.04 18.60 4.94
N PHE A 109 1.65 17.41 5.38
CA PHE A 109 1.94 16.95 6.74
C PHE A 109 3.45 16.99 7.04
N MET A 110 4.29 16.47 6.15
CA MET A 110 5.75 16.51 6.33
C MET A 110 6.29 17.95 6.34
N LYS A 111 5.79 18.84 5.46
CA LYS A 111 6.21 20.25 5.44
C LYS A 111 5.95 20.92 6.79
N ASN A 112 4.80 20.67 7.40
CA ASN A 112 4.44 21.29 8.68
C ASN A 112 5.12 20.63 9.88
N LEU A 113 5.58 19.38 9.73
CA LEU A 113 6.30 18.66 10.77
C LEU A 113 7.79 19.02 10.84
N LEU A 114 8.41 19.25 9.68
CA LEU A 114 9.86 19.38 9.52
C LEU A 114 10.31 20.84 9.47
N ASN A 115 11.50 21.11 10.00
CA ASN A 115 12.18 22.40 9.80
C ASN A 115 12.80 22.50 8.38
N ASP A 116 13.42 23.64 8.08
CA ASP A 116 13.93 24.00 6.75
C ASP A 116 14.97 23.00 6.23
N GLU A 117 15.99 22.70 7.03
CA GLU A 117 17.05 21.74 6.68
C GLU A 117 16.50 20.32 6.49
N GLN A 118 15.59 19.90 7.38
CA GLN A 118 14.93 18.60 7.29
C GLN A 118 14.07 18.49 6.03
N ARG A 119 13.40 19.57 5.61
CA ARG A 119 12.60 19.59 4.37
C ARG A 119 13.48 19.43 3.13
N GLN A 120 14.64 20.09 3.09
CA GLN A 120 15.59 19.94 1.98
C GLN A 120 16.07 18.49 1.89
N LYS A 121 16.53 17.91 2.99
CA LYS A 121 16.96 16.51 3.05
C LYS A 121 15.85 15.53 2.69
N PHE A 122 14.61 15.81 3.11
CA PHE A 122 13.45 15.01 2.74
C PHE A 122 13.20 15.00 1.23
N MET A 123 13.38 16.13 0.54
CA MET A 123 13.25 16.21 -0.92
C MET A 123 14.38 15.46 -1.63
N GLU A 124 15.63 15.61 -1.20
CA GLU A 124 16.76 14.87 -1.77
C GLU A 124 16.56 13.35 -1.67
N MET A 125 16.14 12.87 -0.49
CA MET A 125 15.81 11.46 -0.27
C MET A 125 14.69 10.96 -1.18
N ARG A 126 13.76 11.84 -1.59
CA ARG A 126 12.67 11.50 -2.50
C ARG A 126 13.17 11.39 -3.94
N GLU A 127 14.05 12.28 -4.38
CA GLU A 127 14.65 12.24 -5.72
C GLU A 127 15.55 11.02 -5.91
N LYS A 128 16.42 10.70 -4.93
CA LYS A 128 17.24 9.48 -4.95
C LYS A 128 16.38 8.22 -5.16
N ARG A 129 15.23 8.14 -4.48
CA ARG A 129 14.28 7.00 -4.63
C ARG A 129 13.60 6.94 -6.01
N LYS A 130 13.46 8.06 -6.73
CA LYS A 130 12.96 8.06 -8.11
C LYS A 130 14.04 7.57 -9.08
N GLY A 131 15.29 7.98 -8.88
CA GLY A 131 16.43 7.59 -9.73
C GLY A 131 16.65 6.08 -9.80
N HIS A 132 16.60 5.38 -8.67
CA HIS A 132 16.81 3.92 -8.62
C HIS A 132 15.77 3.08 -9.39
N ARG A 133 14.62 3.66 -9.77
CA ARG A 133 13.62 2.95 -10.59
C ARG A 133 13.89 3.00 -12.09
N LYS A 134 14.75 3.91 -12.55
CA LYS A 134 15.02 4.10 -13.99
C LYS A 134 16.03 3.08 -14.54
N GLY A 135 16.88 2.51 -13.67
CA GLY A 135 17.95 1.56 -14.05
C GLY A 135 17.56 0.09 -14.20
N HIS A 136 16.34 -0.33 -13.84
CA HIS A 136 15.90 -1.74 -13.90
C HIS A 136 14.96 -2.07 -15.07
N ARG A 137 14.91 -1.22 -16.10
CA ARG A 137 14.04 -1.42 -17.28
C ARG A 137 14.75 -1.88 -18.54
N ARG A 138 16.06 -2.10 -18.50
CA ARG A 138 16.79 -2.78 -19.57
C ARG A 138 17.09 -4.20 -19.10
N GLY A 139 16.14 -5.11 -19.35
CA GLY A 139 16.50 -6.52 -19.49
C GLY A 139 17.33 -6.67 -20.78
N PRO A 140 18.11 -7.76 -20.93
CA PRO A 140 18.91 -7.96 -22.12
C PRO A 140 17.99 -7.94 -23.34
N HIS A 141 18.28 -7.06 -24.29
CA HIS A 141 17.78 -7.17 -25.65
C HIS A 141 18.45 -8.42 -26.20
N SER A 142 17.72 -9.53 -26.33
CA SER A 142 18.18 -10.56 -27.26
C SER A 142 17.99 -9.95 -28.65
N GLU A 143 19.10 -9.48 -29.20
CA GLU A 143 19.28 -9.43 -30.65
C GLU A 143 19.36 -10.89 -31.08
N ASP A 144 18.20 -11.47 -31.39
CA ASP A 144 18.17 -12.70 -32.17
C ASP A 144 18.12 -12.28 -33.63
N GLU A 145 19.18 -12.66 -34.34
CA GLU A 145 19.44 -12.52 -35.79
C GLU A 145 18.33 -13.11 -36.66
#